data_AF-A0A4Q4Y5N5-F1
#
_entry.id   AF-A0A4Q4Y5N5-F1
#
_cell.length_a   1.000
_cell.length_b   1.000
_cell.length_c   1.000
_cell.angle_alpha   90.00
_cell.angle_beta   90.00
_cell.angle_gamma   90.00
#
_symmetry.space_group_name_H-M   'P 1'
#
loop_
_entity.id
_entity.type
_entity.pdbx_description
1 polymer ?
#
loop_
_entity_poly.entity_id
_entity_poly.type
_entity_poly.pdbx_seq_one_letter_code
_entity_poly.pdbx_strand_id
1 'polypeptide(L)'
;MFGASPNAHPRGDIELSVPLRTSVEEITTAWLSQALGCEVEEVDIVKVINGTSSKILIKLEFPEEDDMSQRLRIRGSFNPSLLAVYPEAKATYRREAGFHYNVAPMTQMHLPPAIYRGAETVSGQGIVIMSDLSGGDYEFGEGKTFGPSRGSSAARRTWPLRTQGHRVKKV
;
A
#
# COMPACT_ATOMS: atom_id res chain seq x y z
N MET A 1 -31.98 4.66 -7.45
CA MET A 1 -31.09 5.12 -8.53
C MET A 1 -29.82 5.64 -7.87
N PHE A 2 -28.79 4.81 -7.72
CA PHE A 2 -27.55 5.22 -7.02
C PHE A 2 -26.69 6.00 -8.01
N GLY A 3 -26.53 7.31 -7.78
CA GLY A 3 -25.69 8.18 -8.58
C GLY A 3 -24.23 7.74 -8.49
N ALA A 4 -23.60 7.54 -9.64
CA ALA A 4 -22.16 7.32 -9.72
C ALA A 4 -21.43 8.54 -9.12
N SER A 5 -20.50 8.27 -8.21
CA SER A 5 -19.65 9.31 -7.62
C SER A 5 -18.81 9.97 -8.73
N PRO A 6 -18.79 11.31 -8.84
CA PRO A 6 -18.18 12.03 -9.97
C PRO A 6 -16.65 11.97 -10.04
N ASN A 7 -16.00 11.20 -9.15
CA ASN A 7 -14.54 11.13 -9.03
C ASN A 7 -13.94 9.76 -9.40
N ALA A 8 -14.64 8.94 -10.18
CA ALA A 8 -14.07 7.72 -10.74
C ALA A 8 -12.98 8.08 -11.77
N HIS A 9 -11.77 8.34 -11.28
CA HIS A 9 -10.57 8.38 -12.12
C HIS A 9 -10.43 7.04 -12.85
N PRO A 10 -9.91 7.02 -14.09
CA PRO A 10 -9.60 5.77 -14.76
C PRO A 10 -8.67 4.97 -13.85
N ARG A 11 -9.20 3.87 -13.33
CA ARG A 11 -8.47 2.91 -12.53
C ARG A 11 -7.43 2.30 -13.48
N GLY A 12 -6.15 2.61 -13.31
CA GLY A 12 -5.08 1.90 -14.01
C GLY A 12 -5.14 0.39 -13.78
N ASP A 13 -4.33 -0.38 -14.49
CA ASP A 13 -4.31 -1.82 -14.26
C ASP A 13 -3.60 -2.13 -12.94
N ILE A 14 -4.33 -2.73 -11.99
CA ILE A 14 -3.75 -3.29 -10.76
C ILE A 14 -2.86 -4.50 -11.06
N GLU A 15 -3.16 -5.18 -12.16
CA GLU A 15 -2.47 -6.38 -12.61
C GLU A 15 -1.19 -6.01 -13.34
N LEU A 16 -0.07 -6.36 -12.72
CA LEU A 16 1.26 -6.15 -13.25
C LEU A 16 1.73 -7.40 -13.97
N SER A 17 2.32 -7.21 -15.14
CA SER A 17 2.96 -8.27 -15.93
C SER A 17 4.39 -8.59 -15.47
N VAL A 18 4.93 -7.80 -14.55
CA VAL A 18 6.28 -7.95 -13.98
C VAL A 18 6.16 -8.55 -12.58
N PRO A 19 6.95 -9.58 -12.23
CA PRO A 19 6.88 -10.23 -10.93
C PRO A 19 7.14 -9.27 -9.78
N LEU A 20 6.25 -9.32 -8.80
CA LEU A 20 6.39 -8.60 -7.54
C LEU A 20 7.45 -9.25 -6.65
N ARG A 21 8.07 -8.43 -5.79
CA ARG A 21 9.15 -8.87 -4.90
C ARG A 21 8.67 -9.86 -3.86
N THR A 22 9.38 -10.95 -3.69
CA THR A 22 9.00 -12.06 -2.81
C THR A 22 9.93 -12.22 -1.61
N SER A 23 11.06 -11.51 -1.59
CA SER A 23 11.97 -11.46 -0.45
C SER A 23 12.09 -10.04 0.12
N VAL A 24 12.63 -9.92 1.33
CA VAL A 24 12.83 -8.62 1.98
C VAL A 24 14.00 -7.87 1.34
N GLU A 25 15.03 -8.59 0.91
CA GLU A 25 16.25 -8.07 0.30
C GLU A 25 15.97 -7.42 -1.07
N GLU A 26 14.89 -7.83 -1.72
CA GLU A 26 14.42 -7.26 -2.97
C GLU A 26 13.72 -5.88 -2.80
N ILE A 27 13.47 -5.45 -1.57
CA ILE A 27 12.91 -4.13 -1.24
C ILE A 27 14.04 -3.10 -1.26
N THR A 28 14.30 -2.57 -2.45
CA THR A 28 15.36 -1.58 -2.68
C THR A 28 14.78 -0.18 -2.86
N THR A 29 15.61 0.85 -2.70
CA THR A 29 15.25 2.24 -3.03
C THR A 29 14.74 2.35 -4.46
N ALA A 30 15.43 1.74 -5.43
CA ALA A 30 15.01 1.74 -6.83
C ALA A 30 13.61 1.16 -7.05
N TRP A 31 13.29 0.04 -6.39
CA TRP A 31 11.94 -0.54 -6.46
C TRP A 31 10.90 0.36 -5.79
N LEU A 32 11.20 0.91 -4.62
CA LEU A 32 10.32 1.83 -3.93
C LEU A 32 10.09 3.11 -4.73
N SER A 33 11.12 3.67 -5.36
CA SER A 33 11.00 4.84 -6.21
C SER A 33 10.04 4.59 -7.37
N GLN A 34 10.15 3.42 -8.01
CA GLN A 34 9.23 3.00 -9.06
C GLN A 34 7.81 2.81 -8.53
N ALA A 35 7.65 2.14 -7.39
CA ALA A 35 6.34 1.85 -6.81
C ALA A 35 5.61 3.11 -6.31
N LEU A 36 6.35 4.08 -5.76
CA LEU A 36 5.82 5.30 -5.17
C LEU A 36 5.71 6.46 -6.17
N GLY A 37 6.42 6.38 -7.31
CA GLY A 37 6.43 7.42 -8.34
C GLY A 37 7.20 8.68 -7.96
N CYS A 38 8.10 8.59 -6.98
CA CYS A 38 9.02 9.64 -6.53
C CYS A 38 10.38 9.03 -6.22
N GLU A 39 11.44 9.84 -6.19
CA GLU A 39 12.78 9.36 -5.88
C GLU A 39 12.94 9.11 -4.37
N VAL A 40 13.24 7.87 -4.00
CA VAL A 40 13.62 7.47 -2.64
C VAL A 40 15.15 7.45 -2.55
N GLU A 41 15.70 8.24 -1.64
CA GLU A 41 17.15 8.32 -1.40
C GLU A 41 17.63 7.16 -0.53
N GLU A 42 16.94 6.93 0.59
CA GLU A 42 17.29 5.88 1.55
C GLU A 42 16.07 5.09 2.00
N VAL A 43 16.29 3.80 2.30
CA VAL A 43 15.30 2.90 2.91
C VAL A 43 15.91 2.12 4.06
N ASP A 44 15.33 2.28 5.24
CA ASP A 44 15.62 1.47 6.41
C ASP A 44 14.51 0.43 6.62
N ILE A 45 14.88 -0.85 6.71
CA ILE A 45 13.97 -1.90 7.20
C ILE A 45 13.96 -1.84 8.73
N VAL A 46 12.98 -1.14 9.30
CA VAL A 46 12.84 -0.96 10.75
C VAL A 46 12.46 -2.27 11.44
N LYS A 47 11.54 -3.04 10.86
CA LYS A 47 11.05 -4.29 11.45
C LYS A 47 10.41 -5.20 10.42
N VAL A 48 10.79 -6.48 10.46
CA VAL A 48 10.06 -7.56 9.79
C VAL A 48 9.16 -8.25 10.82
N ILE A 49 7.87 -8.32 10.55
CA ILE A 49 6.88 -8.98 11.41
C ILE A 49 6.36 -10.21 10.68
N ASN A 50 6.80 -11.37 11.14
CA ASN A 50 6.37 -12.67 10.64
C ASN A 50 5.36 -13.26 11.62
N GLY A 51 4.07 -13.18 11.27
CA GLY A 51 2.97 -13.85 11.99
C GLY A 51 2.03 -14.51 10.98
N THR A 52 0.72 -14.46 11.22
CA THR A 52 -0.30 -14.93 10.25
C THR A 52 -0.22 -14.18 8.91
N SER A 53 0.35 -12.98 8.90
CA SER A 53 0.73 -12.27 7.68
C SER A 53 2.13 -11.68 7.85
N SER A 54 2.90 -11.65 6.77
CA SER A 54 4.14 -10.91 6.65
C SER A 54 3.84 -9.43 6.53
N LYS A 55 4.49 -8.63 7.37
CA LYS A 55 4.42 -7.17 7.35
C LYS A 55 5.83 -6.64 7.53
N ILE A 56 6.20 -5.63 6.76
CA ILE A 56 7.52 -5.00 6.85
C ILE A 56 7.27 -3.54 7.16
N LEU A 57 7.86 -3.06 8.24
CA LEU A 57 7.90 -1.65 8.58
C LEU A 57 9.18 -1.06 8.02
N ILE A 58 9.05 -0.02 7.21
CA ILE A 58 10.15 0.70 6.59
C ILE A 58 10.12 2.18 7.00
N LYS A 59 11.28 2.82 6.98
CA LYS A 59 11.44 4.27 7.05
C LYS A 59 12.13 4.71 5.75
N LEU A 60 11.59 5.75 5.11
CA LEU A 60 12.07 6.31 3.86
C LEU A 60 12.58 7.73 4.06
N GLU A 61 13.62 8.08 3.32
CA GLU A 61 14.13 9.45 3.20
C GLU A 61 14.10 9.87 1.72
N PHE A 62 13.81 11.15 1.47
CA PHE A 62 13.58 11.71 0.14
C PHE A 62 14.52 12.90 -0.09
N PRO A 63 15.06 13.09 -1.32
CA PRO A 63 16.16 14.03 -1.57
C PRO A 63 15.76 15.52 -1.56
N GLU A 64 14.48 15.85 -1.75
CA GLU A 64 14.01 17.25 -1.85
C GLU A 64 13.25 17.73 -0.60
N GLU A 65 13.15 16.90 0.45
CA GLU A 65 12.47 17.24 1.70
C GLU A 65 13.40 16.99 2.90
N ASP A 66 14.35 17.91 3.11
CA ASP A 66 15.17 17.95 4.34
C ASP A 66 14.23 17.81 5.58
N ASP A 67 14.49 16.83 6.43
CA ASP A 67 13.71 16.38 7.62
C ASP A 67 12.44 15.53 7.40
N MET A 68 12.01 15.22 6.17
CA MET A 68 10.79 14.43 5.96
C MET A 68 11.06 12.94 5.82
N SER A 69 11.35 12.29 6.95
CA SER A 69 11.33 10.83 7.01
C SER A 69 9.89 10.29 7.11
N GLN A 70 9.56 9.28 6.31
CA GLN A 70 8.23 8.68 6.30
C GLN A 70 8.26 7.20 6.69
N ARG A 71 7.37 6.81 7.61
CA ARG A 71 7.20 5.42 8.04
C ARG A 71 6.06 4.77 7.28
N LEU A 72 6.38 3.73 6.52
CA LEU A 72 5.40 2.98 5.73
C LEU A 72 5.40 1.51 6.15
N ARG A 73 4.26 0.85 5.92
CA ARG A 73 4.09 -0.58 6.09
C ARG A 73 3.86 -1.24 4.76
N ILE A 74 4.63 -2.28 4.48
CA ILE A 74 4.50 -3.14 3.31
C ILE A 74 3.84 -4.44 3.75
N ARG A 75 2.81 -4.88 3.04
CA ARG A 75 2.16 -6.18 3.22
C ARG A 75 2.27 -6.96 1.92
N GLY A 76 2.68 -8.22 2.00
CA GLY A 76 2.94 -9.09 0.86
C GLY A 76 3.49 -10.43 1.34
N SER A 77 3.76 -11.37 0.43
CA SER A 77 4.29 -12.68 0.81
C SER A 77 5.82 -12.65 0.86
N PHE A 78 6.37 -12.25 2.01
CA PHE A 78 7.83 -12.14 2.21
C PHE A 78 8.42 -13.22 3.12
N ASN A 79 7.59 -14.11 3.68
CA ASN A 79 8.05 -15.21 4.53
C ASN A 79 8.12 -16.51 3.70
N PRO A 80 9.33 -16.97 3.31
CA PRO A 80 9.48 -18.17 2.50
C PRO A 80 9.05 -19.43 3.26
N SER A 81 9.23 -19.49 4.58
CA SER A 81 8.80 -20.63 5.38
C SER A 81 7.27 -20.77 5.42
N LEU A 82 6.54 -19.65 5.43
CA LEU A 82 5.08 -19.67 5.35
C LEU A 82 4.62 -20.12 3.96
N LEU A 83 5.28 -19.63 2.90
CA LEU A 83 4.96 -20.01 1.53
C LEU A 83 5.29 -21.46 1.19
N ALA A 84 6.29 -22.05 1.84
CA ALA A 84 6.62 -23.46 1.67
C ALA A 84 5.49 -24.39 2.18
N VAL A 85 4.78 -23.97 3.22
CA VAL A 85 3.67 -24.74 3.81
C VAL A 85 2.32 -24.36 3.20
N TYR A 86 2.10 -23.07 2.90
CA TYR A 86 0.85 -22.52 2.37
C TYR A 86 1.09 -21.62 1.15
N PRO A 87 1.40 -22.18 -0.04
CA PRO A 87 1.62 -21.39 -1.26
C PRO A 87 0.43 -20.48 -1.63
N GLU A 88 -0.78 -20.90 -1.30
CA GLU A 88 -2.03 -20.17 -1.52
C GLU A 88 -2.12 -18.86 -0.71
N ALA A 89 -1.25 -18.66 0.28
CA ALA A 89 -1.17 -17.42 1.04
C ALA A 89 -0.91 -16.20 0.12
N LYS A 90 -0.26 -16.39 -1.04
CA LYS A 90 -0.09 -15.33 -2.06
C LYS A 90 -1.42 -14.75 -2.54
N ALA A 91 -2.42 -15.61 -2.75
CA ALA A 91 -3.75 -15.20 -3.19
C ALA A 91 -4.44 -14.30 -2.16
N THR A 92 -4.14 -14.46 -0.87
CA THR A 92 -4.65 -13.56 0.19
C THR A 92 -4.11 -12.15 0.02
N TYR A 93 -2.81 -11.98 -0.25
CA TYR A 93 -2.26 -10.64 -0.47
C TYR A 93 -2.71 -10.04 -1.80
N ARG A 94 -2.91 -10.86 -2.84
CA ARG A 94 -3.54 -10.40 -4.09
C ARG A 94 -4.95 -9.86 -3.84
N ARG A 95 -5.75 -10.55 -3.02
CA ARG A 95 -7.08 -10.08 -2.60
C ARG A 95 -6.99 -8.80 -1.77
N GLU A 96 -6.00 -8.67 -0.88
CA GLU A 96 -5.78 -7.45 -0.09
C GLU A 96 -5.45 -6.25 -1.00
N ALA A 97 -4.57 -6.42 -1.99
CA ALA A 97 -4.30 -5.39 -3.00
C ALA A 97 -5.58 -5.04 -3.77
N GLY A 98 -6.33 -6.04 -4.23
CA GLY A 98 -7.61 -5.86 -4.90
C GLY A 98 -8.66 -5.14 -4.06
N PHE A 99 -8.70 -5.40 -2.75
CA PHE A 99 -9.57 -4.72 -1.81
C PHE A 99 -9.23 -3.22 -1.72
N HIS A 100 -7.96 -2.89 -1.46
CA HIS A 100 -7.53 -1.50 -1.37
C HIS A 100 -7.67 -0.73 -2.68
N TYR A 101 -7.63 -1.44 -3.82
CA TYR A 101 -7.79 -0.84 -5.13
C TYR A 101 -9.26 -0.66 -5.56
N ASN A 102 -10.08 -1.71 -5.42
CA ASN A 102 -11.42 -1.75 -5.97
C ASN A 102 -12.51 -1.41 -4.96
N VAL A 103 -12.37 -1.87 -3.72
CA VAL A 103 -13.43 -1.86 -2.70
C VAL A 103 -13.28 -0.68 -1.77
N ALA A 104 -12.09 -0.44 -1.22
CA ALA A 104 -11.83 0.63 -0.26
C ALA A 104 -12.35 2.01 -0.73
N PRO A 105 -12.11 2.45 -1.99
CA PRO A 105 -12.62 3.74 -2.47
C PRO A 105 -14.14 3.86 -2.55
N MET A 106 -14.85 2.72 -2.53
CA MET A 106 -16.32 2.66 -2.60
C MET A 106 -16.98 2.62 -1.22
N THR A 107 -16.19 2.68 -0.14
CA THR A 107 -16.67 2.49 1.23
C THR A 107 -16.37 3.73 2.07
N GLN A 108 -17.08 3.87 3.19
CA GLN A 108 -16.80 4.90 4.20
C GLN A 108 -15.91 4.37 5.34
N MET A 109 -15.19 3.27 5.11
CA MET A 109 -14.32 2.69 6.13
C MET A 109 -13.13 3.59 6.44
N HIS A 110 -12.81 3.73 7.72
CA HIS A 110 -11.59 4.36 8.18
C HIS A 110 -10.42 3.37 8.05
N LEU A 111 -9.77 3.40 6.89
CA LEU A 111 -8.63 2.53 6.56
C LEU A 111 -7.33 3.33 6.59
N PRO A 112 -6.19 2.70 6.95
CA PRO A 112 -4.89 3.29 6.70
C PRO A 112 -4.75 3.66 5.21
N PRO A 113 -4.28 4.87 4.87
CA PRO A 113 -4.07 5.26 3.49
C PRO A 113 -3.11 4.28 2.80
N ALA A 114 -3.59 3.61 1.74
CA ALA A 114 -2.73 2.86 0.85
C ALA A 114 -2.06 3.84 -0.12
N ILE A 115 -0.76 3.70 -0.34
CA ILE A 115 0.05 4.52 -1.26
C ILE A 115 0.47 3.73 -2.49
N TYR A 116 0.59 2.41 -2.38
CA TYR A 116 0.80 1.49 -3.51
C TYR A 116 -0.09 0.25 -3.39
N ARG A 117 -0.58 -0.25 -4.53
CA ARG A 117 -1.31 -1.52 -4.66
C ARG A 117 -0.86 -2.18 -5.96
N GLY A 118 -0.21 -3.32 -5.85
CA GLY A 118 0.18 -4.16 -6.98
C GLY A 118 -0.37 -5.56 -6.79
N ALA A 119 -0.97 -6.12 -7.84
CA ALA A 119 -1.29 -7.53 -7.95
C ALA A 119 -0.57 -8.07 -9.17
N GLU A 120 0.03 -9.25 -9.09
CA GLU A 120 0.67 -9.85 -10.25
C GLU A 120 0.09 -11.24 -10.51
N THR A 121 -0.09 -11.54 -11.80
CA THR A 121 -0.80 -12.73 -12.27
C THR A 121 0.09 -13.96 -12.40
N VAL A 122 1.41 -13.80 -12.54
CA VAL A 122 2.34 -14.92 -12.81
C VAL A 122 2.71 -15.67 -11.52
N SER A 123 3.24 -14.99 -10.51
CA SER A 123 3.55 -15.56 -9.20
C SER A 123 2.34 -15.56 -8.24
N GLY A 124 1.31 -14.78 -8.57
CA GLY A 124 0.06 -14.67 -7.81
C GLY A 124 0.18 -13.76 -6.58
N GLN A 125 1.27 -13.00 -6.47
CA GLN A 125 1.53 -12.14 -5.32
C GLN A 125 0.73 -10.85 -5.38
N GLY A 126 0.33 -10.34 -4.22
CA GLY A 126 -0.08 -8.95 -4.05
C GLY A 126 0.84 -8.22 -3.08
N ILE A 127 1.03 -6.93 -3.31
CA ILE A 127 1.72 -6.02 -2.41
C ILE A 127 0.86 -4.78 -2.18
N VAL A 128 0.73 -4.39 -0.92
CA VAL A 128 0.16 -3.10 -0.52
C VAL A 128 1.18 -2.35 0.33
N ILE A 129 1.46 -1.10 -0.04
CA ILE A 129 2.21 -0.15 0.79
C ILE A 129 1.22 0.84 1.36
N MET A 130 1.24 1.04 2.68
CA MET A 130 0.31 1.91 3.40
C MET A 130 1.04 2.71 4.49
N SER A 131 0.42 3.80 4.95
CA SER A 131 0.96 4.60 6.05
C SER A 131 1.10 3.77 7.33
N ASP A 132 2.19 3.98 8.08
CA ASP A 132 2.29 3.47 9.44
C ASP A 132 1.46 4.31 10.41
N LEU A 133 0.62 3.65 11.20
CA LEU A 133 -0.25 4.31 12.18
C LEU A 133 0.40 4.44 13.57
N SER A 134 1.59 3.88 13.77
CA SER A 134 2.21 3.76 15.11
C SER A 134 2.62 5.09 15.76
N GLY A 135 2.66 6.19 15.00
CA GLY A 135 3.10 7.51 15.49
C GLY A 135 2.07 8.64 15.32
N GLY A 136 0.80 8.34 15.04
CA GLY A 136 -0.25 9.35 14.90
C GLY A 136 -1.26 9.34 16.06
N ASP A 137 -2.29 10.17 15.97
CA ASP A 137 -3.44 10.24 16.88
C ASP A 137 -4.41 9.04 16.71
N TYR A 138 -3.84 7.84 16.50
CA TYR A 138 -4.61 6.61 16.31
C TYR A 138 -4.62 5.83 17.62
N GLU A 139 -5.82 5.70 18.19
CA GLU A 139 -6.04 4.86 19.35
C GLU A 139 -6.62 3.51 18.94
N PHE A 140 -6.28 2.46 19.68
CA PHE A 140 -6.95 1.18 19.53
C PHE A 140 -8.41 1.37 19.97
N GLY A 141 -9.35 1.03 19.08
CA GLY A 141 -10.77 1.20 19.37
C GLY A 141 -11.19 0.40 20.61
N GLU A 142 -11.72 1.08 21.62
CA GLU A 142 -12.45 0.41 22.68
C GLU A 142 -13.72 -0.21 22.08
N GLY A 143 -13.97 -1.48 22.35
CA GLY A 143 -15.10 -2.24 21.79
C GLY A 143 -16.47 -1.79 22.32
N LYS A 144 -16.83 -0.52 22.14
CA LYS A 144 -18.16 0.02 22.42
C LYS A 144 -19.03 -0.15 21.18
N THR A 145 -20.28 -0.53 21.41
CA THR A 145 -21.34 -0.66 20.41
C THR A 145 -21.39 0.55 19.48
N PHE A 146 -21.20 0.32 18.18
CA PHE A 146 -21.32 1.34 17.13
C PHE A 146 -22.77 1.84 17.06
N GLY A 147 -23.06 2.97 17.71
CA GLY A 147 -24.18 3.84 17.36
C GLY A 147 -23.78 4.78 16.22
N PRO A 148 -24.73 5.39 15.48
CA PRO A 148 -24.40 6.25 14.34
C PRO A 148 -23.84 7.59 14.83
N SER A 149 -22.54 7.66 15.13
CA SER A 149 -21.85 8.91 15.44
C SER A 149 -21.20 9.50 14.19
N ARG A 150 -21.41 10.81 13.99
CA ARG A 150 -20.86 11.60 12.88
C ARG A 150 -19.33 11.55 12.88
N GLY A 151 -18.75 11.17 11.74
CA GLY A 151 -17.31 11.03 11.57
C GLY A 151 -16.55 12.33 11.79
N SER A 152 -15.48 12.26 12.60
CA SER A 152 -14.43 13.27 12.58
C SER A 152 -13.66 13.12 11.26
N SER A 153 -13.38 14.25 10.60
CA SER A 153 -12.62 14.24 9.35
C SER A 153 -11.20 13.80 9.64
N ALA A 154 -10.82 12.60 9.18
CA ALA A 154 -9.41 12.21 9.14
C ALA A 154 -8.65 13.23 8.28
N ALA A 155 -7.67 13.89 8.88
CA ALA A 155 -6.79 14.83 8.20
C ALA A 155 -6.12 14.10 7.02
N ARG A 156 -6.45 14.53 5.79
CA ARG A 156 -5.75 14.08 4.59
C ARG A 156 -4.37 14.75 4.59
N ARG A 157 -3.35 14.07 5.10
CA ARG A 157 -1.98 14.37 4.67
C ARG A 157 -1.90 13.98 3.21
N THR A 158 -1.89 14.98 2.33
CA THR A 158 -1.80 14.79 0.89
C THR A 158 -0.40 14.32 0.54
N TRP A 159 -0.30 13.13 -0.03
CA TRP A 159 0.87 12.67 -0.77
C TRP A 159 1.15 13.65 -1.93
N PRO A 160 2.40 14.05 -2.21
CA PRO A 160 2.71 14.79 -3.43
C PRO A 160 2.52 13.86 -4.63
N LEU A 161 1.30 13.79 -5.15
CA LEU A 161 0.99 13.14 -6.42
C LEU A 161 1.61 13.97 -7.53
N ARG A 162 2.83 13.64 -7.98
CA ARG A 162 3.28 14.05 -9.31
C ARG A 162 2.45 13.28 -10.34
N THR A 163 1.49 13.96 -10.96
CA THR A 163 0.77 13.47 -12.13
C THR A 163 1.74 13.39 -13.31
N GLN A 164 2.32 12.21 -13.59
CA GLN A 164 2.95 11.96 -14.89
C GLN A 164 1.88 11.48 -15.87
N GLY A 165 1.38 12.42 -16.68
CA GLY A 165 0.67 12.09 -17.90
C GLY A 165 1.64 11.49 -18.92
N HIS A 166 1.62 10.17 -19.07
CA HIS A 166 2.31 9.50 -20.18
C HIS A 166 1.63 9.89 -21.51
N ARG A 167 2.18 10.91 -22.18
CA ARG A 167 1.92 11.12 -23.61
C ARG A 167 2.89 10.22 -24.38
N VAL A 168 2.40 9.07 -24.83
CA VAL A 168 3.11 8.23 -25.80
C VAL A 168 3.29 9.06 -27.07
N LYS A 169 4.54 9.46 -27.38
CA LYS A 169 4.88 9.91 -28.73
C LYS A 169 4.92 8.67 -29.61
N LYS A 170 3.98 8.57 -30.55
CA LYS A 170 4.13 7.69 -31.71
C LYS A 170 5.40 8.14 -32.46
N VAL A 171 6.31 7.21 -32.68
CA VAL A 171 7.30 7.26 -33.77
C VAL A 171 6.73 6.41 -34.89
#